data_AF-V7IA23-F1
#
_entry.id   AF-V7IA23-F1
#
_cell.length_a   1.000
_cell.length_b   1.000
_cell.length_c   1.000
_cell.angle_alpha   90.00
_cell.angle_beta   90.00
_cell.angle_gamma   90.00
#
_symmetry.space_group_name_H-M   'P 1'
#
loop_
_entity.id
_entity.type
_entity.pdbx_description
1 polymer ?
#
loop_
_entity_poly.entity_id
_entity_poly.type
_entity_poly.pdbx_seq_one_letter_code
_entity_poly.pdbx_strand_id
1 'polypeptide(L)'
;MMSNKQDLLIETIVGQLCENSRFTQTAQYKQHGKTSVYEHSIAVAYTSCWIAGRLHVHVDYISLIRGALLHDYYLYDWHDKSDGHRLHGFFHPRRALENACEDFELTAKEKNMILRHMFPLTPIPPYYLESWIVCAADKLCAMKETFRMTELQHKKTGAYLYEFK
;
A
#
# COMPACT_ATOMS: atom_id res chain seq x y z
N MET A 1 -10.99 13.94 -11.02
CA MET A 1 -11.77 13.61 -9.82
C MET A 1 -12.02 12.11 -9.89
N MET A 2 -11.81 11.37 -8.80
CA MET A 2 -12.10 9.93 -8.77
C MET A 2 -13.61 9.72 -8.92
N SER A 3 -14.03 8.67 -9.62
CA SER A 3 -15.46 8.43 -9.89
C SER A 3 -16.10 7.65 -8.74
N ASN A 4 -17.36 7.93 -8.44
CA ASN A 4 -18.17 7.19 -7.45
C ASN A 4 -18.14 5.65 -7.69
N LYS A 5 -17.97 5.22 -8.94
CA LYS A 5 -17.82 3.79 -9.28
C LYS A 5 -16.54 3.17 -8.73
N GLN A 6 -15.45 3.91 -8.69
CA GLN A 6 -14.16 3.42 -8.16
C GLN A 6 -14.21 3.30 -6.64
N ASP A 7 -14.84 4.25 -5.96
CA ASP A 7 -15.02 4.21 -4.50
C ASP A 7 -15.80 2.96 -4.08
N LEU A 8 -16.97 2.74 -4.69
CA LEU A 8 -17.77 1.54 -4.46
C LEU A 8 -17.03 0.24 -4.77
N LEU A 9 -16.20 0.24 -5.82
CA LEU A 9 -15.40 -0.93 -6.18
C LEU A 9 -14.31 -1.20 -5.13
N ILE A 10 -13.65 -0.17 -4.62
CA ILE A 10 -12.65 -0.30 -3.55
C ILE A 10 -13.33 -0.85 -2.29
N GLU A 11 -14.45 -0.29 -1.86
CA GLU A 11 -15.20 -0.75 -0.68
C GLU A 11 -15.61 -2.22 -0.83
N THR A 12 -16.12 -2.60 -2.01
CA THR A 12 -16.51 -3.99 -2.31
C THR A 12 -15.31 -4.94 -2.19
N ILE A 13 -14.18 -4.59 -2.79
CA ILE A 13 -12.97 -5.44 -2.77
C ILE A 13 -12.38 -5.50 -1.36
N VAL A 14 -12.36 -4.39 -0.62
CA VAL A 14 -11.91 -4.38 0.79
C VAL A 14 -12.79 -5.30 1.63
N GLY A 15 -14.12 -5.24 1.49
CA GLY A 15 -15.04 -6.14 2.17
C GLY A 15 -14.73 -7.61 1.87
N GLN A 16 -14.56 -7.95 0.59
CA GLN A 16 -14.20 -9.31 0.18
C GLN A 16 -12.86 -9.78 0.75
N LEU A 17 -11.84 -8.93 0.78
CA LEU A 17 -10.54 -9.27 1.37
C LEU A 17 -10.66 -9.47 2.89
N CYS A 18 -11.40 -8.61 3.59
CA CYS A 18 -11.62 -8.74 5.03
C CYS A 18 -12.38 -10.02 5.42
N GLU A 19 -13.33 -10.46 4.60
CA GLU A 19 -14.14 -11.65 4.87
C GLU A 19 -13.42 -12.95 4.52
N ASN A 20 -12.59 -12.95 3.47
CA ASN A 20 -12.05 -14.18 2.88
C ASN A 20 -10.55 -14.38 3.13
N SER A 21 -9.91 -13.53 3.94
CA SER A 21 -8.48 -13.68 4.23
C SER A 21 -8.05 -13.08 5.57
N ARG A 22 -6.75 -13.06 5.81
CA ARG A 22 -6.11 -12.43 6.97
C ARG A 22 -5.93 -10.91 6.79
N PHE A 23 -6.59 -10.27 5.82
CA PHE A 23 -6.40 -8.84 5.52
C PHE A 23 -6.64 -7.92 6.72
N THR A 24 -7.62 -8.24 7.58
CA THR A 24 -7.89 -7.46 8.81
C THR A 24 -6.72 -7.46 9.80
N GLN A 25 -5.84 -8.48 9.78
CA GLN A 25 -4.66 -8.54 10.65
C GLN A 25 -3.65 -7.45 10.32
N THR A 26 -3.65 -6.94 9.08
CA THR A 26 -2.75 -5.86 8.66
C THR A 26 -2.96 -4.55 9.44
N ALA A 27 -4.10 -4.38 10.10
CA ALA A 27 -4.35 -3.23 10.97
C ALA A 27 -3.47 -3.23 12.24
N GLN A 28 -2.91 -4.38 12.61
CA GLN A 28 -2.09 -4.54 13.81
C GLN A 28 -0.62 -4.17 13.56
N TYR A 29 -0.17 -4.17 12.30
CA TYR A 29 1.23 -3.93 11.94
C TYR A 29 1.43 -2.48 11.52
N LYS A 30 2.47 -1.83 12.05
CA LYS A 30 2.82 -0.46 11.67
C LYS A 30 3.62 -0.46 10.37
N GLN A 31 3.24 0.42 9.45
CA GLN A 31 3.92 0.59 8.17
C GLN A 31 4.79 1.84 8.18
N HIS A 32 4.16 3.01 8.22
CA HIS A 32 4.86 4.29 8.31
C HIS A 32 4.38 5.06 9.53
N GLY A 33 5.22 5.05 10.57
CA GLY A 33 4.94 5.85 11.74
C GLY A 33 3.80 5.33 12.59
N LYS A 34 2.65 6.02 12.51
CA LYS A 34 1.42 5.58 13.18
C LYS A 34 0.44 4.88 12.24
N THR A 35 0.65 5.00 10.93
CA THR A 35 -0.20 4.35 9.92
C THR A 35 0.02 2.84 9.97
N SER A 36 -1.07 2.09 10.05
CA SER A 36 -1.06 0.63 9.91
C SER A 36 -0.89 0.22 8.45
N VAL A 37 -0.46 -1.02 8.21
CA VAL A 37 -0.40 -1.59 6.84
C VAL A 37 -1.77 -1.55 6.17
N TYR A 38 -2.83 -1.79 6.94
CA TYR A 38 -4.22 -1.72 6.45
C TYR A 38 -4.56 -0.33 5.88
N GLU A 39 -4.34 0.72 6.69
CA GLU A 39 -4.62 2.10 6.29
C GLU A 39 -3.77 2.53 5.10
N HIS A 40 -2.48 2.15 5.11
CA HIS A 40 -1.55 2.43 4.01
C HIS A 40 -2.04 1.78 2.70
N SER A 41 -2.34 0.49 2.74
CA SER A 41 -2.76 -0.29 1.56
C SER A 41 -4.05 0.27 0.94
N ILE A 42 -5.02 0.68 1.76
CA ILE A 42 -6.24 1.35 1.29
C ILE A 42 -5.90 2.71 0.65
N ALA A 43 -5.04 3.51 1.27
CA ALA A 43 -4.61 4.79 0.72
C ALA A 43 -3.89 4.63 -0.63
N VAL A 44 -3.08 3.58 -0.78
CA VAL A 44 -2.41 3.23 -2.05
C VAL A 44 -3.42 2.81 -3.12
N ALA A 45 -4.46 2.04 -2.78
CA ALA A 45 -5.52 1.66 -3.73
C ALA A 45 -6.29 2.89 -4.26
N TYR A 46 -6.68 3.80 -3.36
CA TYR A 46 -7.32 5.06 -3.73
C TYR A 46 -6.41 5.95 -4.59
N THR A 47 -5.16 6.11 -4.17
CA THR A 47 -4.17 6.92 -4.90
C THR A 47 -3.89 6.33 -6.28
N SER A 48 -3.85 5.00 -6.40
CA SER A 48 -3.67 4.31 -7.69
C SER A 48 -4.82 4.60 -8.66
N CYS A 49 -6.07 4.52 -8.20
CA CYS A 49 -7.23 4.87 -9.02
C CYS A 49 -7.22 6.35 -9.44
N TRP A 50 -6.83 7.24 -8.52
CA TRP A 50 -6.68 8.66 -8.80
C TRP A 50 -5.61 8.93 -9.86
N ILE A 51 -4.42 8.30 -9.76
CA ILE A 51 -3.35 8.43 -10.76
C ILE A 51 -3.84 7.95 -12.13
N ALA A 52 -4.45 6.75 -12.18
CA ALA A 52 -4.95 6.18 -13.43
C ALA A 52 -5.95 7.12 -14.13
N GLY A 53 -6.91 7.64 -13.36
CA GLY A 53 -7.89 8.61 -13.87
C GLY A 53 -7.27 9.95 -14.27
N ARG A 54 -6.28 10.45 -13.51
CA ARG A 54 -5.62 11.74 -13.77
C ARG A 54 -4.74 11.71 -15.02
N LEU A 55 -4.16 10.57 -15.33
CA LEU A 55 -3.33 10.34 -16.52
C LEU A 55 -4.14 9.85 -17.72
N HIS A 56 -5.45 9.61 -17.56
CA HIS A 56 -6.32 9.07 -18.61
C HIS A 56 -5.83 7.74 -19.21
N VAL A 57 -5.20 6.90 -18.38
CA VAL A 57 -4.69 5.60 -18.81
C VAL A 57 -5.74 4.51 -18.62
N HIS A 58 -5.79 3.58 -19.57
CA HIS A 58 -6.68 2.43 -19.49
C HIS A 58 -6.02 1.32 -18.69
N VAL A 59 -6.67 0.93 -17.60
CA VAL A 59 -6.19 -0.09 -16.66
C VAL A 59 -7.32 -1.04 -16.31
N ASP A 60 -6.95 -2.25 -15.91
CA ASP A 60 -7.88 -3.14 -15.22
C ASP A 60 -8.00 -2.70 -13.75
N TYR A 61 -9.08 -2.00 -13.42
CA TYR A 61 -9.29 -1.46 -12.08
C TYR A 61 -9.43 -2.55 -11.00
N ILE A 62 -9.97 -3.72 -11.33
CA ILE A 62 -10.11 -4.82 -10.36
C ILE A 62 -8.72 -5.31 -9.97
N SER A 63 -7.89 -5.63 -10.98
CA SER A 63 -6.50 -6.02 -10.74
C SER A 63 -5.71 -4.91 -10.02
N LEU A 64 -5.86 -3.66 -10.45
CA LEU A 64 -5.15 -2.52 -9.86
C LEU A 64 -5.46 -2.38 -8.37
N ILE A 65 -6.74 -2.41 -8.01
CA ILE A 65 -7.18 -2.26 -6.61
C ILE A 65 -6.72 -3.45 -5.79
N ARG A 66 -6.92 -4.68 -6.27
CA ARG A 66 -6.50 -5.89 -5.54
C ARG A 66 -4.98 -5.95 -5.35
N GLY A 67 -4.21 -5.67 -6.40
CA GLY A 67 -2.76 -5.61 -6.30
C GLY A 67 -2.25 -4.51 -5.37
N ALA A 68 -2.91 -3.34 -5.38
CA ALA A 68 -2.60 -2.26 -4.45
C ALA A 68 -2.92 -2.63 -3.00
N LEU A 69 -4.05 -3.29 -2.72
CA LEU A 69 -4.41 -3.70 -1.37
C LEU A 69 -3.46 -4.78 -0.83
N LEU A 70 -2.90 -5.62 -1.70
CA LEU A 70 -2.06 -6.75 -1.31
C LEU A 70 -0.55 -6.50 -1.38
N HIS A 71 -0.10 -5.32 -1.82
CA HIS A 71 1.33 -5.07 -2.09
C HIS A 71 2.22 -5.27 -0.84
N ASP A 72 1.71 -4.87 0.32
CA ASP A 72 2.34 -4.98 1.64
C ASP A 72 1.73 -6.09 2.51
N TYR A 73 1.16 -7.14 1.91
CA TYR A 73 0.46 -8.20 2.65
C TYR A 73 1.40 -9.20 3.37
N TYR A 74 2.40 -8.70 4.09
CA TYR A 74 3.49 -9.49 4.66
C TYR A 74 3.17 -10.10 6.05
N LEU A 75 2.16 -9.59 6.77
CA LEU A 75 1.57 -10.18 8.00
C LEU A 75 2.53 -10.36 9.20
N TYR A 76 3.43 -9.41 9.44
CA TYR A 76 4.27 -9.37 10.65
C TYR A 76 4.57 -7.91 11.03
N ASP A 77 5.21 -7.65 12.18
CA ASP A 77 5.71 -6.30 12.49
C ASP A 77 7.19 -6.22 12.15
N TRP A 78 7.55 -5.43 11.13
CA TRP A 78 8.95 -5.29 10.71
C TRP A 78 9.78 -4.38 11.62
N HIS A 79 9.14 -3.64 12.53
CA HIS A 79 9.85 -2.82 13.52
C HIS A 79 10.43 -3.67 14.66
N ASP A 80 9.95 -4.91 14.82
CA ASP A 80 10.52 -5.84 15.78
C ASP A 80 11.91 -6.29 15.29
N LYS A 81 12.93 -5.85 16.01
CA LYS A 81 14.33 -6.15 15.70
C LYS A 81 14.77 -7.53 16.17
N SER A 82 13.94 -8.23 16.94
CA SER A 82 14.24 -9.56 17.45
C SER A 82 14.19 -10.65 16.36
N ASP A 83 13.41 -10.44 15.29
CA ASP A 83 13.18 -11.41 14.20
C ASP A 83 14.10 -11.25 12.97
N GLY A 84 15.19 -10.47 13.08
CA GLY A 84 16.19 -10.43 12.02
C GLY A 84 15.75 -9.75 10.72
N HIS A 85 14.69 -8.93 10.74
CA HIS A 85 14.14 -8.18 9.59
C HIS A 85 15.03 -7.03 9.06
N ARG A 86 16.36 -7.17 9.11
CA ARG A 86 17.35 -6.11 8.78
C ARG A 86 17.32 -5.65 7.31
N LEU A 87 16.58 -6.33 6.45
CA LEU A 87 16.43 -6.02 5.03
C LEU A 87 14.97 -6.10 4.57
N HIS A 88 14.02 -5.73 5.44
CA HIS A 88 12.57 -5.78 5.18
C HIS A 88 12.19 -5.28 3.78
N GLY A 89 12.68 -4.10 3.36
CA GLY A 89 12.41 -3.51 2.06
C GLY A 89 12.79 -4.36 0.83
N PHE A 90 13.70 -5.31 0.96
CA PHE A 90 14.12 -6.21 -0.13
C PHE A 90 13.34 -7.52 -0.17
N PHE A 91 12.74 -7.93 0.96
CA PHE A 91 12.17 -9.27 1.13
C PHE A 91 10.66 -9.26 1.32
N HIS A 92 10.07 -8.19 1.86
CA HIS A 92 8.62 -8.16 2.05
C HIS A 92 7.82 -8.31 0.74
N PRO A 93 8.27 -7.88 -0.45
CA PRO A 93 7.48 -8.10 -1.67
C PRO A 93 7.28 -9.59 -1.97
N ARG A 94 8.28 -10.43 -1.64
CA ARG A 94 8.17 -11.89 -1.78
C ARG A 94 7.26 -12.47 -0.71
N ARG A 95 7.41 -12.04 0.54
CA ARG A 95 6.57 -12.53 1.64
C ARG A 95 5.10 -12.14 1.46
N ALA A 96 4.83 -10.91 1.02
CA ALA A 96 3.51 -10.44 0.66
C ALA A 96 2.91 -11.28 -0.47
N LEU A 97 3.70 -11.59 -1.50
CA LEU A 97 3.26 -12.45 -2.59
C LEU A 97 2.92 -13.87 -2.13
N GLU A 98 3.75 -14.47 -1.28
CA GLU A 98 3.52 -15.80 -0.68
C GLU A 98 2.19 -15.83 0.09
N ASN A 99 2.01 -14.93 1.06
CA ASN A 99 0.78 -14.85 1.84
C ASN A 99 -0.46 -14.59 0.96
N ALA A 100 -0.32 -13.73 -0.05
CA ALA A 100 -1.42 -13.43 -0.95
C ALA A 100 -1.78 -14.62 -1.84
N CYS A 101 -0.81 -15.46 -2.24
CA CYS A 101 -1.06 -16.70 -2.98
C CYS A 101 -1.63 -17.82 -2.10
N GLU A 102 -1.39 -17.79 -0.78
CA GLU A 102 -2.02 -18.71 0.16
C GLU A 102 -3.53 -18.44 0.29
N ASP A 103 -3.91 -17.15 0.32
CA ASP A 103 -5.30 -16.75 0.55
C ASP A 103 -6.10 -16.58 -0.76
N PHE A 104 -5.44 -16.35 -1.89
CA PHE A 104 -6.11 -16.00 -3.15
C PHE A 104 -5.45 -16.59 -4.40
N GLU A 105 -6.28 -16.84 -5.41
CA GLU A 105 -5.80 -17.00 -6.78
C GLU A 105 -5.49 -15.62 -7.38
N LEU A 106 -4.21 -15.39 -7.69
CA LEU A 106 -3.74 -14.12 -8.24
C LEU A 106 -3.41 -14.22 -9.72
N THR A 107 -3.82 -13.20 -10.48
CA THR A 107 -3.42 -12.98 -11.86
C THR A 107 -1.93 -12.62 -11.96
N ALA A 108 -1.34 -12.80 -13.14
CA ALA A 108 0.06 -12.41 -13.38
C ALA A 108 0.32 -10.91 -13.12
N LYS A 109 -0.70 -10.08 -13.31
CA LYS A 109 -0.63 -8.63 -13.09
C LYS A 109 -0.59 -8.29 -11.59
N GLU A 110 -1.49 -8.87 -10.78
CA GLU A 110 -1.49 -8.71 -9.32
C GLU A 110 -0.19 -9.20 -8.71
N LYS A 111 0.29 -10.38 -9.12
CA LYS A 111 1.58 -10.90 -8.65
C LYS A 111 2.73 -9.94 -8.95
N ASN A 112 2.71 -9.30 -10.12
CA ASN A 112 3.74 -8.33 -10.50
C ASN A 112 3.64 -7.02 -9.72
N MET A 113 2.43 -6.52 -9.44
CA MET A 113 2.23 -5.36 -8.55
C MET A 113 2.86 -5.62 -7.19
N ILE A 114 2.52 -6.74 -6.57
CA ILE A 114 3.05 -7.12 -5.25
C ILE A 114 4.57 -7.28 -5.31
N LEU A 115 5.11 -8.00 -6.29
CA LEU A 115 6.54 -8.30 -6.32
C LEU A 115 7.44 -7.11 -6.71
N ARG A 116 6.90 -6.12 -7.44
CA ARG A 116 7.69 -5.05 -8.07
C ARG A 116 7.43 -3.66 -7.51
N HIS A 117 6.49 -3.50 -6.58
CA HIS A 117 6.16 -2.18 -6.04
C HIS A 117 7.35 -1.48 -5.38
N MET A 118 8.36 -2.20 -4.89
CA MET A 118 9.57 -1.63 -4.27
C MET A 118 10.63 -1.12 -5.24
N PHE A 119 10.41 -1.13 -6.56
CA PHE A 119 11.33 -0.48 -7.49
C PHE A 119 11.54 1.02 -7.13
N PRO A 120 12.76 1.58 -7.18
CA PRO A 120 14.02 0.98 -7.63
C PRO A 120 14.84 0.25 -6.54
N LEU A 121 14.34 0.13 -5.31
CA LEU A 121 15.02 -0.60 -4.23
C LEU A 121 15.18 -2.08 -4.61
N THR A 122 14.10 -2.71 -5.07
CA THR A 122 14.19 -4.00 -5.77
C THR A 122 14.48 -3.72 -7.25
N PRO A 123 15.64 -4.14 -7.80
CA PRO A 123 16.16 -3.61 -9.06
C PRO A 123 15.41 -4.08 -10.31
N ILE A 124 14.54 -5.08 -10.19
CA ILE A 124 13.74 -5.55 -11.33
C ILE A 124 12.53 -4.62 -11.47
N PRO A 125 12.37 -3.93 -12.62
CA PRO A 125 11.31 -2.96 -12.80
C PRO A 125 9.91 -3.61 -12.89
N PRO A 126 8.84 -2.83 -12.63
CA PRO A 126 7.48 -3.22 -12.95
C PRO A 126 7.30 -3.53 -14.45
N TYR A 127 6.50 -4.55 -14.75
CA TYR A 127 6.23 -4.95 -16.14
C TYR A 127 4.92 -4.36 -16.67
N TYR A 128 3.86 -4.42 -15.85
CA TYR A 128 2.54 -3.91 -16.22
C TYR A 128 2.38 -2.44 -15.83
N LEU A 129 1.53 -1.73 -16.56
CA LEU A 129 1.22 -0.33 -16.27
C LEU A 129 0.63 -0.15 -14.87
N GLU A 130 -0.25 -1.07 -14.44
CA GLU A 130 -0.82 -1.08 -13.10
C GLU A 130 0.26 -1.22 -12.03
N SER A 131 1.30 -2.03 -12.29
CA SER A 131 2.45 -2.17 -11.39
C SER A 131 3.26 -0.89 -11.25
N TRP A 132 3.41 -0.12 -12.34
CA TRP A 132 4.02 1.21 -12.27
C TRP A 132 3.19 2.20 -11.45
N ILE A 133 1.86 2.14 -11.61
CA ILE A 133 0.93 3.00 -10.87
C ILE A 133 0.98 2.68 -9.37
N VAL A 134 0.89 1.41 -8.98
CA VAL A 134 0.99 0.99 -7.57
C VAL A 134 2.33 1.38 -6.98
N CYS A 135 3.43 1.14 -7.72
CA CYS A 135 4.75 1.59 -7.31
C CYS A 135 4.77 3.10 -7.04
N ALA A 136 4.26 3.95 -7.94
CA ALA A 136 4.24 5.39 -7.71
C ALA A 136 3.32 5.80 -6.54
N ALA A 137 2.14 5.19 -6.44
CA ALA A 137 1.15 5.47 -5.40
C ALA A 137 1.67 5.15 -4.00
N ASP A 138 2.32 3.99 -3.83
CA ASP A 138 2.98 3.58 -2.59
C ASP A 138 3.96 4.66 -2.10
N LYS A 139 4.91 5.09 -2.95
CA LYS A 139 5.89 6.12 -2.55
C LYS A 139 5.22 7.44 -2.18
N LEU A 140 4.18 7.85 -2.91
CA LEU A 140 3.44 9.08 -2.60
C LEU A 140 2.72 8.99 -1.25
N CYS A 141 2.12 7.85 -0.93
CA CYS A 141 1.48 7.60 0.36
C CYS A 141 2.52 7.57 1.49
N ALA A 142 3.58 6.78 1.33
CA ALA A 142 4.67 6.65 2.30
C ALA A 142 5.33 7.99 2.64
N MET A 143 5.60 8.83 1.63
CA MET A 143 6.11 10.18 1.85
C MET A 143 5.14 11.03 2.67
N LYS A 144 3.85 11.09 2.28
CA LYS A 144 2.84 11.89 2.99
C LYS A 144 2.65 11.45 4.43
N GLU A 145 2.62 10.14 4.68
CA GLU A 145 2.47 9.56 6.01
C GLU A 145 3.68 9.90 6.90
N THR A 146 4.88 9.84 6.34
CA THR A 146 6.12 10.23 7.02
C THR A 146 6.16 11.73 7.34
N PHE A 147 5.74 12.61 6.41
CA PHE A 147 5.70 14.05 6.69
C PHE A 147 4.64 14.44 7.72
N ARG A 148 3.46 13.81 7.69
CA ARG A 148 2.42 14.01 8.72
C ARG A 148 2.92 13.65 10.12
N MET A 149 3.81 12.66 10.24
CA MET A 149 4.48 12.41 11.51
C MET A 149 5.41 13.54 11.92
N THR A 150 6.25 14.02 11.01
CA THR A 150 7.21 15.10 11.31
C THR A 150 6.48 16.34 11.80
N GLU A 151 5.36 16.72 11.18
CA GLU A 151 4.52 17.84 11.64
C GLU A 151 3.94 17.61 13.05
N LEU A 152 3.42 16.41 13.34
CA LEU A 152 2.87 16.08 14.67
C LEU A 152 3.96 16.00 15.75
N GLN A 153 5.17 15.57 15.40
CA GLN A 153 6.32 15.58 16.30
C GLN A 153 6.81 17.00 16.54
N HIS A 154 6.91 17.84 15.50
CA HIS A 154 7.27 19.26 15.62
C HIS A 154 6.27 20.03 16.50
N LYS A 155 4.96 19.72 16.40
CA LYS A 155 3.92 20.26 17.29
C LYS A 155 4.01 19.77 18.74
N LYS A 156 4.69 18.65 19.00
CA LYS A 156 4.88 18.08 20.35
C LYS A 156 6.20 18.47 20.99
N THR A 157 7.22 18.84 20.21
CA THR A 157 8.56 19.24 20.70
C THR A 157 8.88 20.73 20.54
N GLY A 158 8.07 21.47 19.77
CA GLY A 158 8.15 22.93 19.62
C GLY A 158 7.06 23.64 20.42
N ALA A 159 7.44 24.75 21.05
CA ALA A 159 6.58 25.68 21.78
C ALA A 159 5.28 26.03 21.02
N TYR A 160 4.25 26.39 21.80
CA TYR A 160 3.06 27.13 21.34
C TYR A 160 3.40 28.03 20.16
N LEU A 161 2.65 27.94 19.05
CA LEU A 161 2.22 29.05 18.20
C LEU A 161 1.24 28.52 17.10
N TYR A 162 -0.02 28.94 17.25
CA TYR A 162 -1.03 29.34 16.25
C TYR A 162 -1.47 28.45 15.06
N GLU A 163 -2.77 28.10 15.14
CA GLU A 163 -3.90 28.44 14.24
C GLU A 163 -3.96 28.12 12.72
N PHE A 164 -5.06 27.40 12.40
CA PHE A 164 -6.06 27.52 11.31
C PHE A 164 -5.66 27.86 9.86
N LYS A 165 -6.01 26.97 8.93
CA LYS A 165 -7.16 27.11 7.99
C LYS A 165 -7.34 25.85 7.15
#